data_AF-A0ABD0Z457-F1
#
_entry.id   AF-A0ABD0Z457-F1
#
_cell.length_a   1.000
_cell.length_b   1.000
_cell.length_c   1.000
_cell.angle_alpha   90.00
_cell.angle_beta   90.00
_cell.angle_gamma   90.00
#
_symmetry.space_group_name_H-M   'P 1'
#
loop_
_entity.id
_entity.type
_entity.pdbx_description
1 polymer ?
#
loop_
_entity_poly.entity_id
_entity_poly.type
_entity_poly.pdbx_seq_one_letter_code
_entity_poly.pdbx_strand_id
1 'polypeptide(L)'
;MGCSKVPALIEMGLVNEAEHKSLFRRDIDSPQRKASSLMEQGSLSASFRERTAKTPKNSVFQSFKIVILSNKLNLLLPFGPLAILLHYLTDNKGWVFLLSLVGITPLAERLGYATEQLACYTGSTVGGLLNATFGNVTELIISIFALKNGMIRVVQLTLLGSILSNMLLVLGCAFFCGGLVFSHKEQVFDKGSAVVNSGLLLMAVMGLLFPAVLHYTHSEVHAGSSELALSRFSSCIMLVAYAAYLFFQLKSQPSSYAPLTEETNQNEETSDDDEDPEISKWEAIIWLSILTAWVSLLSGYLVDAIEGASVSWKIPISFISVILLPIVGNAAEHAGAIMFAMKDKLDLSLGVAIGSSIQISMFAVPFCVVIGWMMDAQMDLNFQLFETATLFITVIVVAFFLQEGTSNYFKGLMLILCYLIVAASFFVHEDPHQDDI
;
A
#
# COMPACT_ATOMS: atom_id res chain seq x y z
N MET A 1 7.81 47.64 -35.59
CA MET A 1 6.83 48.61 -35.03
C MET A 1 5.45 48.16 -35.48
N GLY A 2 4.50 47.71 -34.67
CA GLY A 2 4.36 47.56 -33.23
C GLY A 2 2.85 47.50 -32.95
N CYS A 3 2.40 46.48 -32.18
CA CYS A 3 1.18 46.38 -31.33
C CYS A 3 -0.21 46.82 -31.85
N SER A 4 -1.37 46.39 -31.34
CA SER A 4 -1.89 45.26 -30.55
C SER A 4 -3.35 45.64 -30.15
N LYS A 5 -4.26 44.65 -30.11
CA LYS A 5 -5.49 44.53 -29.27
C LYS A 5 -6.82 45.28 -29.58
N VAL A 6 -7.87 44.48 -29.94
CA VAL A 6 -9.13 44.09 -29.18
C VAL A 6 -10.04 45.23 -28.65
N PRO A 7 -11.41 45.21 -28.75
CA PRO A 7 -12.30 44.33 -27.95
C PRO A 7 -13.71 43.92 -28.50
N ALA A 8 -14.47 43.28 -27.59
CA ALA A 8 -15.57 42.30 -27.64
C ALA A 8 -17.05 42.79 -27.74
N LEU A 9 -17.99 41.83 -27.55
CA LEU A 9 -19.44 41.86 -27.15
C LEU A 9 -20.45 41.56 -28.32
N ILE A 10 -21.63 40.90 -28.21
CA ILE A 10 -22.43 40.11 -27.24
C ILE A 10 -23.65 39.48 -27.99
N GLU A 11 -24.10 38.30 -27.54
CA GLU A 11 -25.43 37.59 -27.52
C GLU A 11 -26.56 37.60 -28.61
N MET A 12 -27.16 36.38 -28.70
CA MET A 12 -28.59 35.96 -28.75
C MET A 12 -29.46 36.07 -30.02
N GLY A 13 -30.13 34.95 -30.36
CA GLY A 13 -31.43 34.96 -31.09
C GLY A 13 -31.85 33.72 -31.90
N LEU A 14 -32.64 32.82 -31.27
CA LEU A 14 -33.89 32.15 -31.73
C LEU A 14 -34.12 31.62 -33.19
N VAL A 15 -34.42 30.30 -33.29
CA VAL A 15 -35.69 29.62 -33.74
C VAL A 15 -36.09 29.45 -35.24
N ASN A 16 -36.55 28.20 -35.54
CA ASN A 16 -37.47 27.68 -36.59
C ASN A 16 -37.02 27.68 -38.07
N GLU A 17 -37.45 26.81 -39.00
CA GLU A 17 -38.63 25.92 -39.21
C GLU A 17 -38.22 24.91 -40.33
N ALA A 18 -38.43 23.59 -40.21
CA ALA A 18 -39.53 22.77 -40.75
C ALA A 18 -39.57 22.46 -42.28
N GLU A 19 -39.98 21.20 -42.53
CA GLU A 19 -40.62 20.61 -43.73
C GLU A 19 -39.79 19.85 -44.80
N HIS A 20 -39.92 18.51 -44.77
CA HIS A 20 -40.29 17.76 -45.98
C HIS A 20 -41.21 16.55 -45.64
N LYS A 21 -42.45 16.64 -46.15
CA LYS A 21 -43.49 15.59 -46.36
C LYS A 21 -42.92 14.39 -47.14
N SER A 22 -43.45 13.16 -47.21
CA SER A 22 -44.70 12.45 -46.83
C SER A 22 -44.59 11.04 -47.44
N LEU A 23 -45.22 9.99 -46.89
CA LEU A 23 -45.93 8.88 -47.58
C LEU A 23 -45.92 7.58 -46.76
N PHE A 24 -46.96 7.32 -45.97
CA PHE A 24 -47.99 6.30 -46.26
C PHE A 24 -48.96 6.20 -45.08
N ARG A 25 -50.24 6.15 -45.42
CA ARG A 25 -51.40 6.14 -44.54
C ARG A 25 -52.05 4.76 -44.59
N ARG A 26 -52.52 4.25 -43.45
CA ARG A 26 -53.86 3.66 -43.33
C ARG A 26 -54.27 3.50 -41.87
N ASP A 27 -55.37 4.20 -41.56
CA ASP A 27 -56.17 4.21 -40.35
C ASP A 27 -56.83 2.84 -40.08
N ILE A 28 -57.21 2.56 -38.81
CA ILE A 28 -58.62 2.38 -38.39
C ILE A 28 -58.72 2.10 -36.86
N ASP A 29 -59.44 3.02 -36.23
CA ASP A 29 -60.35 2.98 -35.06
C ASP A 29 -59.92 2.70 -33.61
N SER A 30 -60.28 3.70 -32.79
CA SER A 30 -60.55 3.66 -31.35
C SER A 30 -62.07 3.85 -31.15
N PRO A 31 -62.66 3.64 -29.94
CA PRO A 31 -62.73 4.76 -28.99
C PRO A 31 -62.73 4.39 -27.49
N GLN A 32 -62.36 5.41 -26.70
CA GLN A 32 -62.32 5.51 -25.23
C GLN A 32 -63.62 5.13 -24.47
N ARG A 33 -63.50 4.72 -23.18
CA ARG A 33 -64.29 5.30 -22.05
C ARG A 33 -63.85 4.88 -20.63
N LYS A 34 -63.65 5.93 -19.81
CA LYS A 34 -63.75 6.15 -18.34
C LYS A 34 -64.09 5.00 -17.35
N ALA A 35 -63.22 4.91 -16.33
CA ALA A 35 -63.44 4.89 -14.87
C ALA A 35 -64.74 4.32 -14.25
N SER A 36 -64.58 3.31 -13.38
CA SER A 36 -64.85 3.30 -11.92
C SER A 36 -65.55 2.03 -11.39
N SER A 37 -65.01 1.54 -10.25
CA SER A 37 -65.56 0.63 -9.23
C SER A 37 -65.96 -0.80 -9.61
N LEU A 38 -65.27 -1.78 -9.02
CA LEU A 38 -65.86 -2.79 -8.14
C LEU A 38 -64.74 -3.49 -7.34
N MET A 39 -64.95 -3.59 -6.02
CA MET A 39 -64.11 -4.33 -5.08
C MET A 39 -64.12 -5.82 -5.42
N GLU A 40 -62.96 -6.47 -5.40
CA GLU A 40 -62.89 -7.86 -4.93
C GLU A 40 -61.52 -8.13 -4.28
N GLN A 41 -61.61 -8.62 -3.04
CA GLN A 41 -60.52 -9.04 -2.18
C GLN A 41 -59.96 -10.39 -2.66
N GLY A 42 -58.65 -10.63 -2.55
CA GLY A 42 -58.13 -12.01 -2.61
C GLY A 42 -56.65 -12.16 -2.93
N SER A 43 -55.83 -12.23 -1.87
CA SER A 43 -54.50 -12.88 -1.78
C SER A 43 -53.42 -12.55 -2.82
N LEU A 44 -52.51 -11.66 -2.42
CA LEU A 44 -51.12 -11.66 -2.90
C LEU A 44 -50.42 -12.93 -2.39
N SER A 45 -50.18 -13.89 -3.29
CA SER A 45 -49.18 -14.92 -3.10
C SER A 45 -47.80 -14.27 -3.23
N ALA A 46 -47.23 -13.84 -2.11
CA ALA A 46 -45.81 -13.52 -2.03
C ALA A 46 -45.06 -14.85 -2.14
N SER A 47 -44.30 -15.01 -3.23
CA SER A 47 -43.35 -16.10 -3.40
C SER A 47 -42.29 -16.02 -2.29
N PHE A 48 -42.51 -16.76 -1.22
CA PHE A 48 -41.55 -16.97 -0.16
C PHE A 48 -40.43 -17.85 -0.73
N ARG A 49 -39.39 -17.20 -1.29
CA ARG A 49 -38.15 -17.85 -1.68
C ARG A 49 -37.48 -18.29 -0.38
N GLU A 50 -37.63 -19.57 -0.09
CA GLU A 50 -37.08 -20.27 1.06
C GLU A 50 -35.56 -20.02 1.13
N ARG A 51 -35.12 -19.10 2.00
CA ARG A 51 -33.72 -18.99 2.40
C ARG A 51 -33.41 -20.23 3.24
N THR A 52 -32.90 -21.27 2.60
CA THR A 52 -32.26 -22.39 3.29
C THR A 52 -31.09 -21.84 4.11
N ALA A 53 -31.32 -21.73 5.42
CA ALA A 53 -30.30 -21.41 6.40
C ALA A 53 -29.25 -22.54 6.42
N LYS A 54 -28.05 -22.25 5.91
CA LYS A 54 -26.89 -23.10 6.16
C LYS A 54 -26.58 -23.07 7.67
N THR A 55 -26.44 -24.26 8.24
CA THR A 55 -26.23 -24.53 9.67
C THR A 55 -24.86 -24.02 10.13
N PRO A 56 -24.69 -23.40 11.33
CA PRO A 56 -23.51 -22.61 11.67
C PRO A 56 -22.33 -23.40 12.25
N LYS A 57 -22.37 -24.74 12.26
CA LYS A 57 -21.32 -25.56 12.88
C LYS A 57 -20.06 -25.76 12.02
N ASN A 58 -20.12 -25.40 10.74
CA ASN A 58 -18.98 -25.50 9.81
C ASN A 58 -18.33 -24.15 9.47
N SER A 59 -18.88 -23.01 9.90
CA SER A 59 -18.34 -21.67 9.56
C SER A 59 -16.96 -21.46 10.18
N VAL A 60 -16.81 -21.64 11.49
CA VAL A 60 -15.53 -21.34 12.18
C VAL A 60 -14.39 -22.25 11.71
N PHE A 61 -14.65 -23.54 11.47
CA PHE A 61 -13.64 -24.46 10.95
C PHE A 61 -13.29 -24.19 9.49
N GLN A 62 -14.27 -23.78 8.67
CA GLN A 62 -14.01 -23.32 7.31
C GLN A 62 -13.20 -22.02 7.32
N SER A 63 -13.58 -21.03 8.12
CA SER A 63 -12.83 -19.77 8.27
C SER A 63 -11.41 -20.02 8.80
N PHE A 64 -11.22 -20.95 9.74
CA PHE A 64 -9.89 -21.37 10.19
C PHE A 64 -9.07 -21.99 9.06
N LYS A 65 -9.66 -22.90 8.27
CA LYS A 65 -8.98 -23.53 7.14
C LYS A 65 -8.63 -22.51 6.05
N ILE A 66 -9.54 -21.58 5.75
CA ILE A 66 -9.34 -20.54 4.74
C ILE A 66 -8.24 -19.58 5.18
N VAL A 67 -8.33 -19.06 6.41
CA VAL A 67 -7.33 -18.11 6.90
C VAL A 67 -5.99 -18.80 7.10
N ILE A 68 -5.89 -19.92 7.82
CA ILE A 68 -4.60 -20.50 8.21
C ILE A 68 -4.01 -21.49 7.20
N LEU A 69 -4.79 -22.11 6.31
CA LEU A 69 -4.30 -23.19 5.43
C LEU A 69 -4.45 -22.91 3.92
N SER A 70 -5.01 -21.77 3.51
CA SER A 70 -5.23 -21.48 2.09
C SER A 70 -3.96 -21.06 1.34
N ASN A 71 -3.05 -20.32 1.98
CA ASN A 71 -1.85 -19.83 1.31
C ASN A 71 -0.64 -20.78 1.46
N LYS A 72 0.15 -20.91 0.40
CA LYS A 72 1.44 -21.63 0.39
C LYS A 72 2.44 -21.02 1.38
N LEU A 73 2.37 -19.71 1.63
CA LEU A 73 3.20 -19.04 2.63
C LEU A 73 2.94 -19.54 4.06
N ASN A 74 1.76 -20.08 4.36
CA ASN A 74 1.43 -20.58 5.69
C ASN A 74 2.28 -21.80 6.10
N LEU A 75 3.00 -22.41 5.16
CA LEU A 75 4.06 -23.38 5.47
C LEU A 75 5.14 -22.79 6.39
N LEU A 76 5.31 -21.46 6.39
CA LEU A 76 6.28 -20.75 7.21
C LEU A 76 5.76 -20.44 8.64
N LEU A 77 4.46 -20.62 8.90
CA LEU A 77 3.83 -20.28 10.17
C LEU A 77 4.44 -21.01 11.39
N PRO A 78 4.90 -22.28 11.30
CA PRO A 78 5.59 -22.95 12.39
C PRO A 78 6.91 -22.29 12.83
N PHE A 79 7.54 -21.47 11.98
CA PHE A 79 8.80 -20.80 12.34
C PHE A 79 8.62 -19.74 13.42
N GLY A 80 7.44 -19.12 13.55
CA GLY A 80 7.14 -18.16 14.62
C GLY A 80 7.22 -18.80 16.02
N PRO A 81 6.41 -19.83 16.33
CA PRO A 81 6.53 -20.57 17.58
C PRO A 81 7.92 -21.18 17.80
N LEU A 82 8.59 -21.62 16.73
CA LEU A 82 9.96 -22.14 16.82
C LEU A 82 10.95 -21.05 17.24
N ALA A 83 10.79 -19.81 16.77
CA ALA A 83 11.62 -18.68 17.17
C ALA A 83 11.50 -18.40 18.68
N ILE A 84 10.27 -18.42 19.20
CA ILE A 84 9.98 -18.26 20.63
C ILE A 84 10.65 -19.39 21.42
N LEU A 85 10.46 -20.64 21.00
CA LEU A 85 11.08 -21.79 21.65
C LEU A 85 12.61 -21.67 21.65
N LEU A 86 13.20 -21.32 20.51
CA LEU A 86 14.63 -21.17 20.37
C LEU A 86 15.18 -20.05 21.26
N HIS A 87 14.47 -18.94 21.40
CA HIS A 87 14.84 -17.84 22.29
C HIS A 87 14.98 -18.29 23.75
N TYR A 88 14.10 -19.18 24.23
CA TYR A 88 14.21 -19.72 25.60
C TYR A 88 15.20 -20.87 25.76
N LEU A 89 15.51 -21.59 24.66
CA LEU A 89 16.41 -22.74 24.70
C LEU A 89 17.86 -22.39 24.36
N THR A 90 18.12 -21.28 23.67
CA THR A 90 19.43 -20.96 23.13
C THR A 90 19.64 -19.45 23.05
N ASP A 91 20.83 -18.98 23.43
CA ASP A 91 21.24 -17.57 23.28
C ASP A 91 21.62 -17.18 21.83
N ASN A 92 21.27 -17.99 20.83
CA ASN A 92 21.65 -17.74 19.44
C ASN A 92 20.69 -16.76 18.78
N LYS A 93 20.94 -15.48 19.02
CA LYS A 93 20.14 -14.35 18.51
C LYS A 93 20.04 -14.32 16.99
N GLY A 94 21.05 -14.78 16.25
CA GLY A 94 21.00 -14.84 14.78
C GLY A 94 19.90 -15.76 14.25
N TRP A 95 19.74 -16.95 14.84
CA TRP A 95 18.66 -17.85 14.45
C TRP A 95 17.29 -17.39 14.97
N VAL A 96 17.22 -16.82 16.18
CA VAL A 96 15.98 -16.24 16.71
C VAL A 96 15.48 -15.15 15.76
N PHE A 97 16.36 -14.27 15.31
CA PHE A 97 16.06 -13.23 14.33
C PHE A 97 15.51 -13.81 13.03
N LEU A 98 16.24 -14.74 12.40
CA LEU A 98 15.84 -15.35 11.12
C LEU A 98 14.50 -16.07 11.21
N LEU A 99 14.29 -16.85 12.27
CA LEU A 99 13.05 -17.59 12.48
C LEU A 99 11.86 -16.66 12.77
N SER A 100 12.08 -15.59 13.54
CA SER A 100 11.05 -14.58 13.81
C SER A 100 10.67 -13.86 12.52
N LEU A 101 11.66 -13.48 11.71
CA LEU A 101 11.46 -12.80 10.44
C LEU A 101 10.64 -13.65 9.46
N VAL A 102 11.02 -14.91 9.28
CA VAL A 102 10.29 -15.88 8.43
C VAL A 102 8.91 -16.22 9.00
N GLY A 103 8.78 -16.25 10.32
CA GLY A 103 7.50 -16.50 11.01
C GLY A 103 6.50 -15.34 10.86
N ILE A 104 6.98 -14.11 10.72
CA ILE A 104 6.14 -12.92 10.51
C ILE A 104 5.56 -12.87 9.09
N THR A 105 6.29 -13.35 8.08
CA THR A 105 5.86 -13.32 6.66
C THR A 105 4.44 -13.83 6.40
N PRO A 106 4.05 -15.06 6.81
CA PRO A 106 2.69 -15.54 6.58
C PRO A 106 1.65 -14.77 7.39
N LEU A 107 2.02 -14.25 8.57
CA LEU A 107 1.07 -13.49 9.40
C LEU A 107 0.76 -12.14 8.79
N ALA A 108 1.79 -11.43 8.30
CA ALA A 108 1.65 -10.17 7.59
C ALA A 108 0.73 -10.32 6.37
N GLU A 109 0.95 -11.37 5.59
CA GLU A 109 0.11 -11.67 4.43
C GLU A 109 -1.36 -11.93 4.81
N ARG A 110 -1.60 -12.77 5.83
CA ARG A 110 -2.96 -13.07 6.31
C ARG A 110 -3.63 -11.86 6.93
N LEU A 111 -2.86 -10.95 7.53
CA LEU A 111 -3.35 -9.71 8.10
C LEU A 111 -3.81 -8.74 7.00
N GLY A 112 -3.08 -8.67 5.88
CA GLY A 112 -3.53 -7.99 4.66
C GLY A 112 -4.84 -8.57 4.12
N TYR A 113 -4.92 -9.90 3.96
CA TYR A 113 -6.15 -10.58 3.53
C TYR A 113 -7.35 -10.27 4.47
N ALA A 114 -7.15 -10.37 5.79
CA ALA A 114 -8.22 -10.07 6.76
C ALA A 114 -8.68 -8.60 6.69
N THR A 115 -7.76 -7.69 6.39
CA THR A 115 -8.05 -6.26 6.17
C THR A 115 -8.90 -6.06 4.92
N GLU A 116 -8.55 -6.72 3.82
CA GLU A 116 -9.30 -6.66 2.56
C GLU A 116 -10.72 -7.20 2.72
N GLN A 117 -10.87 -8.37 3.36
CA GLN A 117 -12.18 -8.94 3.67
C GLN A 117 -13.03 -8.02 4.55
N LEU A 118 -12.41 -7.32 5.52
CA LEU A 118 -13.11 -6.32 6.33
C LEU A 118 -13.49 -5.07 5.52
N ALA A 119 -12.64 -4.64 4.59
CA ALA A 119 -12.89 -3.49 3.73
C ALA A 119 -14.16 -3.68 2.88
N CYS A 120 -14.41 -4.89 2.37
CA CYS A 120 -15.63 -5.24 1.62
C CYS A 120 -16.94 -4.94 2.38
N TYR A 121 -16.91 -4.97 3.73
CA TYR A 121 -18.08 -4.70 4.57
C TYR A 121 -18.23 -3.26 5.06
N THR A 122 -17.26 -2.38 4.78
CA THR A 122 -17.18 -1.05 5.40
C THR A 122 -17.39 0.11 4.41
N GLY A 123 -17.56 -0.20 3.12
CA GLY A 123 -17.75 0.79 2.06
C GLY A 123 -16.42 1.44 1.64
N SER A 124 -16.41 2.13 0.48
CA SER A 124 -15.17 2.61 -0.16
C SER A 124 -14.33 3.53 0.73
N THR A 125 -14.95 4.47 1.46
CA THR A 125 -14.22 5.42 2.32
C THR A 125 -13.56 4.75 3.52
N VAL A 126 -14.31 3.94 4.28
CA VAL A 126 -13.77 3.29 5.49
C VAL A 126 -12.86 2.13 5.10
N GLY A 127 -13.20 1.38 4.05
CA GLY A 127 -12.37 0.32 3.50
C GLY A 127 -11.03 0.84 2.99
N GLY A 128 -11.02 1.99 2.29
CA GLY A 128 -9.78 2.64 1.87
C GLY A 128 -8.92 3.11 3.05
N LEU A 129 -9.53 3.65 4.12
CA LEU A 129 -8.80 4.03 5.33
C LEU A 129 -8.26 2.82 6.10
N LEU A 130 -9.04 1.73 6.18
CA LEU A 130 -8.60 0.46 6.74
C LEU A 130 -7.41 -0.09 5.97
N ASN A 131 -7.47 -0.09 4.64
CA ASN A 131 -6.36 -0.55 3.80
C ASN A 131 -5.12 0.34 3.96
N ALA A 132 -5.29 1.66 4.02
CA ALA A 132 -4.21 2.59 4.27
C ALA A 132 -3.49 2.38 5.62
N THR A 133 -4.25 2.01 6.65
CA THR A 133 -3.71 1.85 8.01
C THR A 133 -3.18 0.43 8.24
N PHE A 134 -3.97 -0.57 7.86
CA PHE A 134 -3.67 -1.98 8.10
C PHE A 134 -2.80 -2.63 7.01
N GLY A 135 -2.68 -2.03 5.83
CA GLY A 135 -1.78 -2.51 4.77
C GLY A 135 -0.31 -2.54 5.23
N ASN A 136 0.12 -1.49 5.94
CA ASN A 136 1.48 -1.35 6.47
C ASN A 136 1.57 -1.57 7.99
N VAL A 137 0.61 -2.30 8.58
CA VAL A 137 0.57 -2.45 10.04
C VAL A 137 1.73 -3.28 10.58
N THR A 138 2.25 -4.23 9.80
CA THR A 138 3.37 -5.08 10.22
C THR A 138 4.61 -4.21 10.47
N GLU A 139 4.91 -3.32 9.54
CA GLU A 139 6.01 -2.36 9.55
C GLU A 139 5.83 -1.37 10.70
N LEU A 140 4.61 -0.87 10.91
CA LEU A 140 4.28 0.00 12.03
C LEU A 140 4.45 -0.69 13.38
N ILE A 141 4.03 -1.94 13.52
CA ILE A 141 4.21 -2.72 14.75
C ILE A 141 5.69 -2.90 15.04
N ILE A 142 6.48 -3.37 14.06
CA ILE A 142 7.93 -3.55 14.20
C ILE A 142 8.59 -2.22 14.60
N SER A 143 8.20 -1.12 13.94
CA SER A 143 8.70 0.23 14.21
C SER A 143 8.37 0.71 15.63
N ILE A 144 7.14 0.50 16.09
CA ILE A 144 6.72 0.90 17.45
C ILE A 144 7.48 0.09 18.52
N PHE A 145 7.71 -1.21 18.30
CA PHE A 145 8.52 -2.02 19.22
C PHE A 145 9.98 -1.56 19.24
N ALA A 146 10.59 -1.32 18.08
CA ALA A 146 11.94 -0.79 17.99
C ALA A 146 12.06 0.59 18.67
N LEU A 147 11.08 1.48 18.44
CA LEU A 147 11.02 2.78 19.09
C LEU A 147 10.90 2.68 20.62
N LYS A 148 10.06 1.76 21.12
CA LYS A 148 9.91 1.50 22.55
C LYS A 148 11.20 0.98 23.20
N ASN A 149 12.01 0.25 22.44
CA ASN A 149 13.33 -0.23 22.87
C ASN A 149 14.45 0.81 22.63
N GLY A 150 14.12 2.04 22.22
CA GLY A 150 15.11 3.10 21.96
C GLY A 150 15.91 2.93 20.66
N MET A 151 15.56 1.96 19.81
CA MET A 151 16.23 1.68 18.55
C MET A 151 15.73 2.58 17.41
N ILE A 152 15.87 3.90 17.59
CA ILE A 152 15.44 4.94 16.64
C ILE A 152 16.04 4.69 15.25
N ARG A 153 17.34 4.36 15.21
CA ARG A 153 18.07 4.12 13.97
C ARG A 153 17.50 2.92 13.18
N VAL A 154 17.14 1.84 13.89
CA VAL A 154 16.49 0.67 13.27
C VAL A 154 15.12 1.05 12.68
N VAL A 155 14.34 1.89 13.35
CA VAL A 155 13.04 2.37 12.84
C VAL A 155 13.22 3.13 11.53
N GLN A 156 14.13 4.11 11.50
CA GLN A 156 14.43 4.90 10.31
C GLN A 156 14.85 3.98 9.15
N LEU A 157 15.85 3.13 9.38
CA LEU A 157 16.41 2.25 8.36
C LEU A 157 15.38 1.22 7.84
N THR A 158 14.54 0.68 8.71
CA THR A 158 13.49 -0.27 8.31
C THR A 158 12.46 0.38 7.40
N LEU A 159 11.94 1.55 7.78
CA LEU A 159 10.94 2.26 6.98
C LEU A 159 11.53 2.77 5.66
N LEU A 160 12.78 3.24 5.67
CA LEU A 160 13.53 3.58 4.44
C LEU A 160 13.62 2.37 3.51
N GLY A 161 14.04 1.23 4.06
CA GLY A 161 14.20 0.00 3.32
C GLY A 161 12.91 -0.50 2.70
N SER A 162 11.77 -0.36 3.38
CA SER A 162 10.45 -0.68 2.81
C SER A 162 10.11 0.20 1.61
N ILE A 163 10.44 1.50 1.65
CA ILE A 163 10.27 2.38 0.48
C ILE A 163 11.18 1.92 -0.67
N LEU A 164 12.47 1.68 -0.40
CA LEU A 164 13.44 1.25 -1.41
C LEU A 164 13.07 -0.11 -2.04
N SER A 165 12.63 -1.06 -1.21
CA SER A 165 12.18 -2.38 -1.64
C SER A 165 10.98 -2.26 -2.56
N ASN A 166 9.94 -1.53 -2.16
CA ASN A 166 8.73 -1.38 -2.95
C ASN A 166 9.00 -0.66 -4.29
N MET A 167 9.81 0.40 -4.25
CA MET A 167 10.11 1.20 -5.44
C MET A 167 11.04 0.52 -6.45
N LEU A 168 12.05 -0.22 -6.00
CA LEU A 168 13.04 -0.83 -6.88
C LEU A 168 12.82 -2.33 -7.04
N LEU A 169 12.76 -3.09 -5.93
CA LEU A 169 12.68 -4.54 -5.98
C LEU A 169 11.29 -5.03 -6.42
N VAL A 170 10.22 -4.54 -5.82
CA VAL A 170 8.86 -4.98 -6.13
C VAL A 170 8.46 -4.54 -7.53
N LEU A 171 8.57 -3.24 -7.80
CA LEU A 171 8.28 -2.68 -9.11
C LEU A 171 9.16 -3.31 -10.20
N GLY A 172 10.45 -3.52 -9.90
CA GLY A 172 11.38 -4.18 -10.82
C GLY A 172 10.99 -5.63 -11.11
N CYS A 173 10.69 -6.43 -10.09
CA CYS A 173 10.20 -7.80 -10.26
C CYS A 173 8.87 -7.85 -11.00
N ALA A 174 7.94 -6.93 -10.72
CA ALA A 174 6.65 -6.85 -11.39
C ALA A 174 6.81 -6.55 -12.89
N PHE A 175 7.62 -5.54 -13.25
CA PHE A 175 7.91 -5.21 -14.64
C PHE A 175 8.70 -6.30 -15.36
N PHE A 176 9.62 -6.96 -14.65
CA PHE A 176 10.41 -8.05 -15.20
C PHE A 176 9.52 -9.26 -15.50
N CYS A 177 8.79 -9.77 -14.52
CA CYS A 177 7.92 -10.94 -14.69
C CYS A 177 6.75 -10.66 -15.64
N GLY A 178 6.07 -9.52 -15.50
CA GLY A 178 5.01 -9.10 -16.41
C GLY A 178 5.52 -8.94 -17.84
N GLY A 179 6.65 -8.27 -18.02
CA GLY A 179 7.29 -8.09 -19.33
C GLY A 179 7.83 -9.39 -19.94
N LEU A 180 8.18 -10.42 -19.15
CA LEU A 180 8.53 -11.74 -19.67
C LEU A 180 7.29 -12.50 -20.17
N VAL A 181 6.19 -12.46 -19.40
CA VAL A 181 4.91 -13.07 -19.79
C VAL A 181 4.36 -12.40 -21.05
N PHE A 182 4.41 -11.08 -21.11
CA PHE A 182 3.94 -10.27 -22.24
C PHE A 182 5.09 -9.80 -23.13
N SER A 183 6.10 -10.64 -23.39
CA SER A 183 7.30 -10.24 -24.16
C SER A 183 7.04 -9.70 -25.58
N HIS A 184 5.86 -9.96 -26.14
CA HIS A 184 5.45 -9.48 -27.47
C HIS A 184 4.64 -8.17 -27.44
N LYS A 185 4.33 -7.62 -26.26
CA LYS A 185 3.47 -6.44 -26.08
C LYS A 185 4.04 -5.55 -24.97
N GLU A 186 4.07 -4.24 -25.19
CA GLU A 186 4.32 -3.30 -24.08
C GLU A 186 3.08 -3.19 -23.20
N GLN A 187 3.28 -3.37 -21.89
CA GLN A 187 2.23 -3.16 -20.92
C GLN A 187 2.12 -1.67 -20.61
N VAL A 188 0.91 -1.14 -20.55
CA VAL A 188 0.64 0.30 -20.38
C VAL A 188 -0.06 0.52 -19.04
N PHE A 189 0.21 1.65 -18.40
CA PHE A 189 -0.45 2.10 -17.17
C PHE A 189 -0.75 3.60 -17.25
N ASP A 190 -1.59 4.10 -16.36
CA ASP A 190 -2.02 5.49 -16.33
C ASP A 190 -0.88 6.45 -15.94
N LYS A 191 -0.51 7.30 -16.90
CA LYS A 191 0.53 8.32 -16.72
C LYS A 191 0.11 9.37 -15.70
N GLY A 192 -1.17 9.72 -15.62
CA GLY A 192 -1.67 10.75 -14.72
C GLY A 192 -1.42 10.36 -13.26
N SER A 193 -1.83 9.16 -12.89
CA SER A 193 -1.65 8.57 -11.57
C SER A 193 -0.18 8.39 -11.23
N ALA A 194 0.64 7.93 -12.18
CA ALA A 194 2.08 7.80 -11.98
C ALA A 194 2.77 9.15 -11.67
N VAL A 195 2.35 10.24 -12.33
CA VAL A 195 2.89 11.60 -12.08
C VAL A 195 2.47 12.12 -10.71
N VAL A 196 1.20 11.97 -10.33
CA VAL A 196 0.71 12.38 -9.00
C VAL A 196 1.45 11.62 -7.90
N ASN A 197 1.60 10.30 -8.05
CA ASN A 197 2.29 9.45 -7.11
C ASN A 197 3.79 9.81 -6.99
N SER A 198 4.45 10.08 -8.11
CA SER A 198 5.85 10.54 -8.11
C SER A 198 6.01 11.90 -7.42
N GLY A 199 5.04 12.81 -7.57
CA GLY A 199 5.01 14.10 -6.89
C GLY A 199 4.90 13.97 -5.36
N LEU A 200 4.07 13.03 -4.87
CA LEU A 200 3.95 12.75 -3.43
C LEU A 200 5.24 12.15 -2.85
N LEU A 201 5.89 11.24 -3.58
CA LEU A 201 7.18 10.68 -3.16
C LEU A 201 8.27 11.75 -3.11
N LEU A 202 8.32 12.66 -4.10
CA LEU A 202 9.25 13.80 -4.07
C LEU A 202 8.97 14.76 -2.89
N MET A 203 7.71 14.95 -2.53
CA MET A 203 7.34 15.70 -1.32
C MET A 203 7.84 15.02 -0.05
N ALA A 204 7.73 13.69 0.05
CA ALA A 204 8.28 12.95 1.17
C ALA A 204 9.81 13.11 1.27
N VAL A 205 10.51 13.01 0.13
CA VAL A 205 11.97 13.24 0.11
C VAL A 205 12.32 14.66 0.54
N MET A 206 11.56 15.67 0.12
CA MET A 206 11.78 17.05 0.57
C MET A 206 11.62 17.18 2.09
N GLY A 207 10.67 16.47 2.68
CA GLY A 207 10.45 16.44 4.13
C GLY A 207 11.58 15.80 4.93
N LEU A 208 12.26 14.81 4.35
CA LEU A 208 13.41 14.08 4.92
C LEU A 208 14.75 14.79 4.65
N LEU A 209 14.88 15.44 3.50
CA LEU A 209 16.14 16.02 3.03
C LEU A 209 16.62 17.19 3.90
N PHE A 210 15.73 18.11 4.28
CA PHE A 210 16.16 19.31 5.01
C PHE A 210 16.68 19.02 6.42
N PRO A 211 16.02 18.19 7.25
CA PRO A 211 16.61 17.76 8.53
C PRO A 211 17.99 17.13 8.36
N ALA A 212 18.15 16.20 7.41
CA ALA A 212 19.42 15.53 7.16
C ALA A 212 20.54 16.47 6.69
N VAL A 213 20.22 17.40 5.78
CA VAL A 213 21.20 18.39 5.29
C VAL A 213 21.61 19.35 6.40
N LEU A 214 20.67 19.86 7.20
CA LEU A 214 20.97 20.78 8.31
C LEU A 214 21.90 20.16 9.35
N HIS A 215 21.67 18.88 9.68
CA HIS A 215 22.53 18.10 10.55
C HIS A 215 23.95 18.00 9.96
N TYR A 216 24.05 17.58 8.69
CA TYR A 216 25.33 17.37 8.03
C TYR A 216 26.15 18.66 7.82
N THR A 217 25.48 19.79 7.54
CA THR A 217 26.17 21.07 7.37
C THR A 217 26.44 21.81 8.68
N HIS A 218 25.95 21.29 9.81
CA HIS A 218 25.97 21.96 11.12
C HIS A 218 25.47 23.41 11.06
N SER A 219 24.52 23.69 10.18
CA SER A 219 24.00 25.05 9.93
C SER A 219 22.69 25.33 10.65
N GLU A 220 22.38 24.53 11.67
CA GLU A 220 21.22 24.71 12.54
C GLU A 220 21.41 25.85 13.54
N VAL A 221 20.31 26.55 13.87
CA VAL A 221 20.35 27.72 14.76
C VAL A 221 20.68 27.30 16.20
N HIS A 222 20.09 26.20 16.65
CA HIS A 222 20.33 25.58 17.95
C HIS A 222 20.61 24.10 17.73
N ALA A 223 21.82 23.67 18.12
CA ALA A 223 22.30 22.31 17.88
C ALA A 223 21.32 21.22 18.37
N GLY A 224 20.98 20.26 17.52
CA GLY A 224 20.06 19.13 17.72
C GLY A 224 18.58 19.49 17.92
N SER A 225 18.29 20.59 18.61
CA SER A 225 16.91 21.00 18.92
C SER A 225 16.17 21.58 17.71
N SER A 226 16.88 22.27 16.81
CA SER A 226 16.28 22.84 15.61
C SER A 226 15.91 21.75 14.60
N GLU A 227 16.77 20.76 14.45
CA GLU A 227 16.55 19.59 13.59
C GLU A 227 15.35 18.75 14.05
N LEU A 228 15.28 18.42 15.35
CA LEU A 228 14.15 17.67 15.91
C LEU A 228 12.84 18.46 15.77
N ALA A 229 12.87 19.77 16.03
CA ALA A 229 11.71 20.64 15.84
C ALA A 229 11.26 20.69 14.37
N LEU A 230 12.21 20.78 13.44
CA LEU A 230 11.93 20.75 12.00
C LEU A 230 11.36 19.40 11.57
N SER A 231 11.89 18.29 12.10
CA SER A 231 11.40 16.93 11.84
C SER A 231 9.96 16.74 12.30
N ARG A 232 9.61 17.23 13.49
CA ARG A 232 8.24 17.22 14.01
C ARG A 232 7.30 18.08 13.17
N PHE A 233 7.74 19.28 12.79
CA PHE A 233 6.96 20.18 11.92
C PHE A 233 6.71 19.56 10.53
N SER A 234 7.76 19.07 9.88
CA SER A 234 7.71 18.38 8.59
C SER A 234 6.76 17.17 8.66
N SER A 235 6.85 16.38 9.73
CA SER A 235 5.96 15.23 9.96
C SER A 235 4.49 15.61 10.01
N CYS A 236 4.13 16.68 10.73
CA CYS A 236 2.76 17.19 10.77
C CYS A 236 2.26 17.60 9.38
N ILE A 237 3.10 18.28 8.58
CA ILE A 237 2.74 18.70 7.22
C ILE A 237 2.56 17.48 6.31
N MET A 238 3.45 16.49 6.38
CA MET A 238 3.36 15.25 5.60
C MET A 238 2.07 14.48 5.91
N LEU A 239 1.70 14.37 7.20
CA LEU A 239 0.44 13.72 7.61
C LEU A 239 -0.80 14.47 7.08
N VAL A 240 -0.78 15.81 7.11
CA VAL A 240 -1.87 16.63 6.53
C VAL A 240 -1.95 16.44 5.02
N ALA A 241 -0.81 16.43 4.33
CA ALA A 241 -0.75 16.18 2.89
C ALA A 241 -1.27 14.78 2.54
N TYR A 242 -0.90 13.76 3.32
CA TYR A 242 -1.40 12.40 3.16
C TYR A 242 -2.91 12.29 3.41
N ALA A 243 -3.43 12.94 4.45
CA ALA A 243 -4.87 12.98 4.71
C ALA A 243 -5.64 13.70 3.59
N ALA A 244 -5.08 14.78 3.05
CA ALA A 244 -5.66 15.47 1.89
C ALA A 244 -5.62 14.60 0.62
N TYR A 245 -4.55 13.84 0.43
CA TYR A 245 -4.43 12.85 -0.65
C TYR A 245 -5.48 11.75 -0.51
N LEU A 246 -5.62 11.12 0.67
CA LEU A 246 -6.67 10.13 0.92
C LEU A 246 -8.06 10.71 0.69
N PHE A 247 -8.33 11.93 1.18
CA PHE A 247 -9.61 12.58 0.95
C PHE A 247 -9.88 12.81 -0.54
N PHE A 248 -8.88 13.27 -1.30
CA PHE A 248 -8.98 13.44 -2.74
C PHE A 248 -9.22 12.11 -3.46
N GLN A 249 -8.51 11.05 -3.08
CA GLN A 249 -8.63 9.73 -3.68
C GLN A 249 -10.02 9.13 -3.43
N LEU A 250 -10.48 9.15 -2.17
CA LEU A 250 -11.78 8.59 -1.77
C LEU A 250 -12.98 9.37 -2.30
N LYS A 251 -12.84 10.68 -2.57
CA LYS A 251 -13.92 11.53 -3.07
C LYS A 251 -13.95 11.62 -4.60
N SER A 252 -12.78 11.73 -5.24
CA SER A 252 -12.68 12.01 -6.68
C SER A 252 -12.74 10.76 -7.54
N GLN A 253 -12.47 9.57 -6.99
CA GLN A 253 -12.41 8.31 -7.74
C GLN A 253 -13.03 7.13 -6.97
N PRO A 254 -14.36 7.08 -6.78
CA PRO A 254 -15.02 5.90 -6.20
C PRO A 254 -14.71 4.60 -6.98
N SER A 255 -14.37 4.69 -8.27
CA SER A 255 -14.13 3.55 -9.16
C SER A 255 -12.66 3.14 -9.34
N SER A 256 -11.68 3.95 -8.90
CA SER A 256 -10.25 3.65 -9.14
C SER A 256 -9.56 2.99 -7.94
N TYR A 257 -10.24 2.96 -6.78
CA TYR A 257 -9.79 2.33 -5.53
C TYR A 257 -10.94 1.57 -4.85
N ALA A 258 -11.84 1.03 -5.65
CA ALA A 258 -12.55 -0.16 -5.21
C ALA A 258 -11.52 -1.25 -4.85
N PRO A 259 -11.87 -2.23 -3.99
CA PRO A 259 -11.02 -3.41 -3.79
C PRO A 259 -10.55 -3.92 -5.17
N LEU A 260 -9.32 -4.45 -5.22
CA LEU A 260 -8.40 -4.62 -6.36
C LEU A 260 -8.90 -5.46 -7.56
N THR A 261 -10.18 -5.36 -7.91
CA THR A 261 -10.94 -6.23 -8.82
C THR A 261 -11.89 -5.48 -9.76
N GLU A 262 -12.14 -4.16 -9.61
CA GLU A 262 -13.24 -3.49 -10.34
C GLU A 262 -13.01 -3.11 -11.83
N GLU A 263 -11.83 -3.24 -12.43
CA GLU A 263 -11.71 -3.03 -13.88
C GLU A 263 -11.91 -4.34 -14.67
N THR A 264 -13.15 -4.82 -14.65
CA THR A 264 -13.63 -5.85 -15.58
C THR A 264 -14.23 -5.15 -16.81
N ASN A 265 -13.61 -5.40 -17.96
CA ASN A 265 -14.03 -4.91 -19.27
C ASN A 265 -15.53 -5.14 -19.54
N GLN A 266 -16.21 -4.11 -20.05
CA GLN A 266 -17.65 -4.08 -20.34
C GLN A 266 -18.16 -5.02 -21.46
N ASN A 267 -17.50 -6.12 -21.82
CA ASN A 267 -17.89 -6.85 -23.05
C ASN A 267 -17.81 -8.38 -23.02
N GLU A 268 -17.91 -9.07 -21.88
CA GLU A 268 -18.15 -10.52 -21.91
C GLU A 268 -19.24 -10.93 -20.90
N GLU A 269 -20.37 -11.38 -21.46
CA GLU A 269 -21.46 -12.05 -20.74
C GLU A 269 -20.96 -13.43 -20.23
N THR A 270 -20.36 -13.46 -19.04
CA THR A 270 -20.29 -14.67 -18.21
C THR A 270 -20.45 -14.31 -16.74
N SER A 271 -21.41 -14.98 -16.13
CA SER A 271 -21.87 -14.96 -14.75
C SER A 271 -20.79 -15.20 -13.69
N ASP A 272 -20.99 -14.55 -12.53
CA ASP A 272 -20.39 -14.80 -11.20
C ASP A 272 -18.89 -14.50 -11.05
N ASP A 273 -18.56 -13.29 -10.57
CA ASP A 273 -17.43 -13.01 -9.67
C ASP A 273 -17.57 -11.59 -9.07
N ASP A 274 -18.71 -11.32 -8.43
CA ASP A 274 -18.61 -10.59 -7.16
C ASP A 274 -17.89 -11.58 -6.24
N GLU A 275 -16.62 -11.37 -5.88
CA GLU A 275 -16.00 -12.17 -4.82
C GLU A 275 -16.74 -11.85 -3.52
N ASP A 276 -17.82 -12.58 -3.29
CA ASP A 276 -18.56 -12.57 -2.04
C ASP A 276 -17.53 -12.75 -0.92
N PRO A 277 -17.49 -11.84 0.07
CA PRO A 277 -16.49 -11.92 1.13
C PRO A 277 -16.51 -13.31 1.76
N GLU A 278 -15.36 -13.99 1.70
CA GLU A 278 -15.22 -15.40 2.02
C GLU A 278 -15.46 -15.67 3.52
N ILE A 279 -15.24 -14.64 4.34
CA ILE A 279 -15.41 -14.67 5.80
C ILE A 279 -16.36 -13.56 6.24
N SER A 280 -17.15 -13.83 7.28
CA SER A 280 -18.09 -12.83 7.80
C SER A 280 -17.37 -11.63 8.44
N LYS A 281 -18.03 -10.47 8.47
CA LYS A 281 -17.50 -9.23 9.10
C LYS A 281 -16.92 -9.45 10.50
N TRP A 282 -17.62 -10.20 11.35
CA TRP A 282 -17.17 -10.47 12.72
C TRP A 282 -15.99 -11.44 12.78
N GLU A 283 -15.95 -12.42 11.88
CA GLU A 283 -14.79 -13.32 11.75
C GLU A 283 -13.56 -12.54 11.26
N ALA A 284 -13.72 -11.62 10.29
CA ALA A 284 -12.63 -10.76 9.83
C ALA A 284 -12.03 -9.92 10.96
N ILE A 285 -12.87 -9.29 11.80
CA ILE A 285 -12.42 -8.49 12.96
C ILE A 285 -11.67 -9.37 13.99
N ILE A 286 -12.19 -10.58 14.27
CA ILE A 286 -11.56 -11.51 15.21
C ILE A 286 -10.19 -11.96 14.68
N TRP A 287 -10.12 -12.36 13.41
CA TRP A 287 -8.87 -12.77 12.77
C TRP A 287 -7.86 -11.64 12.69
N LEU A 288 -8.28 -10.44 12.29
CA LEU A 288 -7.43 -9.24 12.28
C LEU A 288 -6.82 -9.00 13.67
N SER A 289 -7.62 -9.13 14.73
CA SER A 289 -7.16 -8.95 16.11
C SER A 289 -6.15 -10.03 16.53
N ILE A 290 -6.43 -11.31 16.23
CA ILE A 290 -5.55 -12.44 16.57
C ILE A 290 -4.21 -12.33 15.82
N LEU A 291 -4.25 -12.06 14.52
CA LEU A 291 -3.05 -11.91 13.70
C LEU A 291 -2.21 -10.73 14.16
N THR A 292 -2.84 -9.59 14.44
CA THR A 292 -2.16 -8.40 15.00
C THR A 292 -1.47 -8.73 16.31
N ALA A 293 -2.13 -9.46 17.22
CA ALA A 293 -1.53 -9.87 18.49
C ALA A 293 -0.34 -10.80 18.30
N TRP A 294 -0.42 -11.73 17.34
CA TRP A 294 0.67 -12.67 17.06
C TRP A 294 1.86 -12.01 16.37
N VAL A 295 1.62 -11.11 15.42
CA VAL A 295 2.66 -10.26 14.82
C VAL A 295 3.32 -9.41 15.90
N SER A 296 2.55 -8.73 16.74
CA SER A 296 3.04 -7.94 17.87
C SER A 296 3.96 -8.74 18.80
N LEU A 297 3.56 -9.98 19.15
CA LEU A 297 4.38 -10.86 19.97
C LEU A 297 5.70 -11.23 19.29
N LEU A 298 5.68 -11.63 18.01
CA LEU A 298 6.90 -11.99 17.27
C LEU A 298 7.80 -10.79 16.97
N SER A 299 7.22 -9.61 16.75
CA SER A 299 7.97 -8.37 16.52
C SER A 299 8.85 -8.01 17.71
N GLY A 300 8.42 -8.29 18.94
CA GLY A 300 9.27 -8.13 20.13
C GLY A 300 10.54 -9.00 20.05
N TYR A 301 10.39 -10.30 19.78
CA TYR A 301 11.53 -11.22 19.64
C TYR A 301 12.42 -10.87 18.44
N LEU A 302 11.82 -10.45 17.32
CA LEU A 302 12.56 -10.01 16.13
C LEU A 302 13.46 -8.82 16.50
N VAL A 303 12.86 -7.78 17.07
CA VAL A 303 13.51 -6.51 17.39
C VAL A 303 14.63 -6.71 18.43
N ASP A 304 14.39 -7.47 19.49
CA ASP A 304 15.39 -7.79 20.52
C ASP A 304 16.59 -8.61 19.98
N ALA A 305 16.40 -9.30 18.86
CA ALA A 305 17.41 -10.14 18.23
C ALA A 305 18.24 -9.42 17.15
N ILE A 306 17.85 -8.22 16.69
CA ILE A 306 18.51 -7.50 15.56
C ILE A 306 20.00 -7.29 15.83
N GLU A 307 20.36 -6.68 16.96
CA GLU A 307 21.77 -6.42 17.31
C GLU A 307 22.57 -7.73 17.42
N GLY A 308 21.96 -8.75 18.04
CA GLY A 308 22.59 -10.06 18.18
C GLY A 308 22.80 -10.78 16.85
N ALA A 309 21.87 -10.61 15.91
CA ALA A 309 22.01 -11.13 14.56
C ALA A 309 23.13 -10.41 13.80
N SER A 310 23.22 -9.08 13.92
CA SER A 310 24.33 -8.30 13.35
C SER A 310 25.69 -8.81 13.80
N VAL A 311 25.89 -9.00 15.11
CA VAL A 311 27.14 -9.54 15.67
C VAL A 311 27.40 -10.98 15.22
N SER A 312 26.37 -11.83 15.23
CA SER A 312 26.52 -13.25 14.88
C SER A 312 26.85 -13.47 13.41
N TRP A 313 26.23 -12.70 12.52
CA TRP A 313 26.41 -12.81 11.08
C TRP A 313 27.51 -11.91 10.54
N LYS A 314 28.05 -11.00 11.35
CA LYS A 314 29.06 -10.00 10.98
C LYS A 314 28.60 -9.14 9.80
N ILE A 315 27.35 -8.70 9.86
CA ILE A 315 26.76 -7.79 8.87
C ILE A 315 26.21 -6.54 9.58
N PRO A 316 26.26 -5.35 8.96
CA PRO A 316 25.79 -4.12 9.58
C PRO A 316 24.30 -4.14 9.93
N ILE A 317 23.92 -3.44 11.01
CA ILE A 317 22.51 -3.23 11.40
C ILE A 317 21.76 -2.48 10.29
N SER A 318 22.43 -1.55 9.60
CA SER A 318 21.94 -0.85 8.40
C SER A 318 21.51 -1.84 7.32
N PHE A 319 22.35 -2.80 6.96
CA PHE A 319 22.01 -3.83 5.98
C PHE A 319 20.84 -4.72 6.42
N ILE A 320 20.82 -5.16 7.68
CA ILE A 320 19.70 -5.95 8.22
C ILE A 320 18.39 -5.19 8.10
N SER A 321 18.39 -3.92 8.55
CA SER A 321 17.19 -3.10 8.66
C SER A 321 16.69 -2.61 7.30
N VAL A 322 17.58 -2.18 6.40
CA VAL A 322 17.20 -1.63 5.08
C VAL A 322 16.89 -2.73 4.07
N ILE A 323 17.59 -3.86 4.11
CA ILE A 323 17.50 -4.90 3.08
C ILE A 323 16.71 -6.11 3.57
N LEU A 324 17.10 -6.73 4.68
CA LEU A 324 16.51 -8.02 5.08
C LEU A 324 15.09 -7.87 5.65
N LEU A 325 14.86 -6.91 6.54
CA LEU A 325 13.55 -6.72 7.17
C LEU A 325 12.45 -6.47 6.13
N PRO A 326 12.61 -5.52 5.19
CA PRO A 326 11.54 -5.17 4.27
C PRO A 326 11.26 -6.22 3.21
N ILE A 327 12.29 -6.94 2.75
CA ILE A 327 12.09 -8.06 1.80
C ILE A 327 11.10 -9.07 2.38
N VAL A 328 11.20 -9.33 3.68
CA VAL A 328 10.39 -10.35 4.34
C VAL A 328 9.09 -9.79 4.89
N GLY A 329 9.09 -8.57 5.44
CA GLY A 329 7.88 -7.88 5.91
C GLY A 329 6.88 -7.62 4.80
N ASN A 330 7.36 -7.17 3.64
CA ASN A 330 6.53 -6.81 2.50
C ASN A 330 6.35 -7.97 1.49
N ALA A 331 6.85 -9.18 1.77
CA ALA A 331 6.86 -10.28 0.79
C ALA A 331 5.47 -10.64 0.22
N ALA A 332 4.43 -10.45 1.02
CA ALA A 332 3.03 -10.58 0.63
C ALA A 332 2.65 -9.60 -0.49
N GLU A 333 2.92 -8.31 -0.26
CA GLU A 333 2.69 -7.24 -1.23
C GLU A 333 3.53 -7.44 -2.49
N HIS A 334 4.77 -7.94 -2.33
CA HIS A 334 5.65 -8.26 -3.44
C HIS A 334 5.02 -9.31 -4.37
N ALA A 335 4.52 -10.41 -3.79
CA ALA A 335 3.89 -11.47 -4.55
C ALA A 335 2.60 -11.00 -5.24
N GLY A 336 1.80 -10.18 -4.55
CA GLY A 336 0.58 -9.58 -5.12
C GLY A 336 0.87 -8.68 -6.31
N ALA A 337 1.81 -7.75 -6.19
CA ALA A 337 2.20 -6.84 -7.27
C ALA A 337 2.70 -7.61 -8.51
N ILE A 338 3.59 -8.60 -8.32
CA ILE A 338 4.09 -9.44 -9.40
C ILE A 338 2.95 -10.20 -10.09
N MET A 339 2.00 -10.75 -9.30
CA MET A 339 0.85 -11.47 -9.85
C MET A 339 -0.04 -10.56 -10.69
N PHE A 340 -0.32 -9.33 -10.25
CA PHE A 340 -1.11 -8.37 -11.03
C PHE A 340 -0.41 -7.98 -12.33
N ALA A 341 0.90 -7.75 -12.30
CA ALA A 341 1.68 -7.47 -13.50
C ALA A 341 1.66 -8.63 -14.51
N MET A 342 1.76 -9.87 -14.03
CA MET A 342 1.64 -11.08 -14.86
C MET A 342 0.23 -11.32 -15.42
N LYS A 343 -0.78 -10.63 -14.90
CA LYS A 343 -2.18 -10.66 -15.38
C LYS A 343 -2.54 -9.46 -16.28
N ASP A 344 -1.54 -8.71 -16.75
CA ASP A 344 -1.70 -7.47 -17.52
C ASP A 344 -2.43 -6.34 -16.78
N LYS A 345 -2.44 -6.37 -15.44
CA LYS A 345 -3.05 -5.34 -14.59
C LYS A 345 -1.97 -4.48 -13.93
N LEU A 346 -1.23 -3.74 -14.75
CA LEU A 346 -0.10 -2.95 -14.23
C LEU A 346 -0.53 -1.82 -13.30
N ASP A 347 -1.64 -1.13 -13.56
CA ASP A 347 -2.13 -0.07 -12.66
C ASP A 347 -2.32 -0.58 -11.23
N LEU A 348 -2.84 -1.80 -11.07
CA LEU A 348 -2.95 -2.45 -9.74
C LEU A 348 -1.57 -2.77 -9.15
N SER A 349 -0.63 -3.27 -9.95
CA SER A 349 0.73 -3.53 -9.49
C SER A 349 1.46 -2.26 -9.04
N LEU A 350 1.30 -1.16 -9.78
CA LEU A 350 1.85 0.16 -9.39
C LEU A 350 1.14 0.68 -8.14
N GLY A 351 -0.17 0.49 -8.04
CA GLY A 351 -0.96 0.84 -6.86
C GLY A 351 -0.46 0.15 -5.60
N VAL A 352 -0.15 -1.15 -5.67
CA VAL A 352 0.45 -1.90 -4.55
C VAL A 352 1.83 -1.36 -4.21
N ALA A 353 2.77 -1.32 -5.17
CA ALA A 353 4.16 -0.95 -4.89
C ALA A 353 4.34 0.54 -4.53
N ILE A 354 3.84 1.44 -5.36
CA ILE A 354 4.01 2.89 -5.19
C ILE A 354 3.05 3.42 -4.12
N GLY A 355 1.82 2.91 -4.07
CA GLY A 355 0.86 3.27 -3.02
C GLY A 355 1.39 2.91 -1.63
N SER A 356 1.94 1.71 -1.45
CA SER A 356 2.60 1.31 -0.19
C SER A 356 3.81 2.21 0.12
N SER A 357 4.62 2.56 -0.88
CA SER A 357 5.73 3.52 -0.71
C SER A 357 5.28 4.92 -0.26
N ILE A 358 4.17 5.44 -0.81
CA ILE A 358 3.56 6.72 -0.40
C ILE A 358 3.02 6.60 1.03
N GLN A 359 2.35 5.50 1.36
CA GLN A 359 1.86 5.24 2.72
C GLN A 359 2.99 5.22 3.74
N ILE A 360 4.07 4.48 3.46
CA ILE A 360 5.20 4.40 4.39
C ILE A 360 5.85 5.78 4.55
N SER A 361 6.13 6.46 3.44
CA SER A 361 6.86 7.73 3.44
C SER A 361 6.06 8.91 3.98
N MET A 362 4.79 9.07 3.58
CA MET A 362 3.94 10.21 3.94
C MET A 362 3.07 9.98 5.18
N PHE A 363 2.91 8.72 5.62
CA PHE A 363 2.17 8.38 6.83
C PHE A 363 3.02 7.65 7.86
N ALA A 364 3.59 6.47 7.57
CA ALA A 364 4.23 5.65 8.62
C ALA A 364 5.46 6.33 9.26
N VAL A 365 6.37 6.87 8.46
CA VAL A 365 7.55 7.62 8.92
C VAL A 365 7.16 8.83 9.80
N PRO A 366 6.34 9.78 9.32
CA PRO A 366 5.97 10.93 10.15
C PRO A 366 5.07 10.55 11.34
N PHE A 367 4.28 9.48 11.22
CA PHE A 367 3.53 8.93 12.35
C PHE A 367 4.46 8.42 13.46
N CYS A 368 5.56 7.73 13.10
CA CYS A 368 6.56 7.29 14.07
C CYS A 368 7.24 8.47 14.79
N VAL A 369 7.49 9.59 14.10
CA VAL A 369 8.01 10.82 14.73
C VAL A 369 7.02 11.39 15.75
N VAL A 370 5.74 11.44 15.41
CA VAL A 370 4.68 11.92 16.32
C VAL A 370 4.51 10.99 17.53
N ILE A 371 4.52 9.68 17.32
CA ILE A 371 4.48 8.70 18.41
C ILE A 371 5.72 8.80 19.29
N GLY A 372 6.90 8.95 18.70
CA GLY A 372 8.14 9.19 19.44
C GLY A 372 8.05 10.44 20.29
N TRP A 373 7.48 11.52 19.77
CA TRP A 373 7.22 12.73 20.54
C TRP A 373 6.27 12.50 21.73
N MET A 374 5.21 11.70 21.56
CA MET A 374 4.31 11.32 22.66
C MET A 374 4.98 10.42 23.71
N MET A 375 5.96 9.62 23.29
CA MET A 375 6.73 8.70 24.15
C MET A 375 7.98 9.34 24.77
N ASP A 376 8.20 10.65 24.54
CA ASP A 376 9.42 11.37 24.92
C ASP A 376 10.72 10.78 24.32
N ALA A 377 10.59 10.09 23.19
CA ALA A 377 11.70 9.61 22.37
C ALA A 377 12.09 10.65 21.30
N GLN A 378 13.39 10.78 21.04
CA GLN A 378 13.95 11.72 20.07
C GLN A 378 13.90 11.16 18.64
N MET A 379 12.76 10.59 18.22
CA MET A 379 12.57 10.17 16.84
C MET A 379 12.51 11.40 15.93
N ASP A 380 13.39 11.47 14.94
CA ASP A 380 13.47 12.54 13.95
C ASP A 380 13.42 11.99 12.50
N LEU A 381 13.45 12.92 11.55
CA LEU A 381 13.47 12.65 10.12
C LEU A 381 14.88 12.70 9.52
N ASN A 382 15.92 12.67 10.35
CA ASN A 382 17.29 12.66 9.88
C ASN A 382 17.77 11.22 9.70
N PHE A 383 17.68 10.76 8.46
CA PHE A 383 18.10 9.41 8.09
C PHE A 383 19.60 9.34 7.82
N GLN A 384 20.34 10.43 8.03
CA GLN A 384 21.71 10.67 7.55
C GLN A 384 21.78 10.87 6.02
N LEU A 385 22.90 11.45 5.58
CA LEU A 385 23.07 11.92 4.20
C LEU A 385 23.09 10.79 3.19
N PHE A 386 23.69 9.64 3.52
CA PHE A 386 23.81 8.50 2.62
C PHE A 386 22.44 7.88 2.28
N GLU A 387 21.61 7.65 3.28
CA GLU A 387 20.26 7.12 3.19
C GLU A 387 19.35 8.07 2.42
N THR A 388 19.42 9.36 2.78
CA THR A 388 18.61 10.41 2.19
C THR A 388 18.96 10.59 0.71
N ALA A 389 20.24 10.57 0.36
CA ALA A 389 20.70 10.60 -1.03
C ALA A 389 20.24 9.34 -1.80
N THR A 390 20.32 8.17 -1.18
CA THR A 390 19.87 6.91 -1.79
C THR A 390 18.38 6.92 -2.08
N LEU A 391 17.56 7.41 -1.15
CA LEU A 391 16.12 7.60 -1.35
C LEU A 391 15.84 8.61 -2.44
N PHE A 392 16.51 9.76 -2.43
CA PHE A 392 16.33 10.81 -3.43
C PHE A 392 16.63 10.31 -4.85
N ILE A 393 17.77 9.62 -5.04
CA ILE A 393 18.14 9.04 -6.33
C ILE A 393 17.13 7.97 -6.73
N THR A 394 16.68 7.12 -5.80
CA THR A 394 15.69 6.07 -6.07
C THR A 394 14.36 6.66 -6.56
N VAL A 395 13.85 7.70 -5.88
CA VAL A 395 12.62 8.38 -6.27
C VAL A 395 12.74 9.00 -7.66
N ILE A 396 13.87 9.63 -7.97
CA ILE A 396 14.13 10.20 -9.29
C ILE A 396 14.17 9.11 -10.36
N VAL A 397 14.94 8.04 -10.15
CA VAL A 397 15.07 6.93 -11.09
C VAL A 397 13.69 6.35 -11.39
N VAL A 398 12.90 6.03 -10.37
CA VAL A 398 11.56 5.48 -10.57
C VAL A 398 10.63 6.47 -11.27
N ALA A 399 10.65 7.75 -10.89
CA ALA A 399 9.83 8.77 -11.58
C ALA A 399 10.15 8.85 -13.08
N PHE A 400 11.43 8.78 -13.47
CA PHE A 400 11.84 8.74 -14.87
C PHE A 400 11.37 7.46 -15.59
N PHE A 401 11.48 6.31 -14.95
CA PHE A 401 11.04 5.03 -15.53
C PHE A 401 9.51 4.99 -15.75
N LEU A 402 8.77 5.67 -14.89
CA LEU A 402 7.31 5.76 -14.96
C LEU A 402 6.78 6.81 -15.93
N GLN A 403 7.61 7.79 -16.31
CA GLN A 403 7.20 8.94 -17.14
C GLN A 403 6.57 8.53 -18.49
N GLU A 404 7.04 7.44 -19.07
CA GLU A 404 6.58 6.97 -20.38
C GLU A 404 5.22 6.25 -20.32
N GLY A 405 4.74 5.83 -19.14
CA GLY A 405 3.49 5.08 -18.98
C GLY A 405 3.54 3.65 -19.52
N THR A 406 4.72 3.12 -19.83
CA THR A 406 4.91 1.77 -20.36
C THR A 406 5.93 0.98 -19.56
N SER A 407 5.73 -0.32 -19.49
CA SER A 407 6.58 -1.29 -18.83
C SER A 407 7.07 -2.34 -19.82
N ASN A 408 8.30 -2.80 -19.60
CA ASN A 408 8.88 -3.94 -20.29
C ASN A 408 9.87 -4.66 -19.37
N TYR A 409 10.27 -5.86 -19.76
CA TYR A 409 11.17 -6.69 -18.94
C TYR A 409 12.54 -6.02 -18.72
N PHE A 410 13.01 -5.20 -19.66
CA PHE A 410 14.30 -4.52 -19.53
C PHE A 410 14.24 -3.41 -18.48
N LYS A 411 13.17 -2.61 -18.45
CA LYS A 411 12.90 -1.64 -17.37
C LYS A 411 12.87 -2.33 -16.01
N GLY A 412 12.19 -3.49 -15.93
CA GLY A 412 12.16 -4.29 -14.71
C GLY A 412 13.54 -4.78 -14.27
N LEU A 413 14.32 -5.33 -15.20
CA LEU A 413 15.69 -5.78 -14.92
C LEU A 413 16.57 -4.62 -14.42
N MET A 414 16.49 -3.44 -15.03
CA MET A 414 17.26 -2.28 -14.59
C MET A 414 16.92 -1.87 -13.15
N LEU A 415 15.63 -1.86 -12.77
CA LEU A 415 15.22 -1.56 -11.40
C LEU A 415 15.74 -2.59 -10.39
N ILE A 416 15.71 -3.89 -10.74
CA ILE A 416 16.30 -4.96 -9.92
C ILE A 416 17.81 -4.74 -9.74
N LEU A 417 18.53 -4.41 -10.82
CA LEU A 417 19.97 -4.14 -10.76
C LEU A 417 20.26 -2.88 -9.91
N CYS A 418 19.44 -1.84 -10.01
CA CYS A 418 19.52 -0.68 -9.11
C CYS A 418 19.36 -1.09 -7.64
N TYR A 419 18.38 -1.95 -7.33
CA TYR A 419 18.20 -2.47 -5.97
C TYR A 419 19.42 -3.26 -5.48
N LEU A 420 20.03 -4.10 -6.34
CA LEU A 420 21.24 -4.85 -5.97
C LEU A 420 22.43 -3.92 -5.70
N ILE A 421 22.57 -2.83 -6.45
CA ILE A 421 23.60 -1.80 -6.19
C ILE A 421 23.33 -1.13 -4.84
N VAL A 422 22.09 -0.77 -4.55
CA VAL A 422 21.68 -0.19 -3.26
C VAL A 422 21.98 -1.16 -2.11
N ALA A 423 21.59 -2.44 -2.25
CA ALA A 423 21.85 -3.47 -1.25
C ALA A 423 23.36 -3.67 -1.01
N ALA A 424 24.16 -3.74 -2.07
CA ALA A 424 25.62 -3.83 -1.95
C ALA A 424 26.22 -2.59 -1.28
N SER A 425 25.66 -1.40 -1.52
CA SER A 425 26.10 -0.16 -0.89
C SER A 425 25.80 -0.16 0.62
N PHE A 426 24.61 -0.62 1.03
CA PHE A 426 24.28 -0.79 2.45
C PHE A 426 25.08 -1.91 3.14
N PHE A 427 25.54 -2.92 2.39
CA PHE A 427 26.38 -3.99 2.95
C PHE A 427 27.75 -3.49 3.38
N VAL A 428 28.27 -2.45 2.72
CA VAL A 428 29.56 -1.82 3.03
C VAL A 428 29.40 -0.48 3.79
N HIS A 429 28.17 -0.11 4.15
CA HIS A 429 27.88 1.12 4.87
C HIS A 429 27.76 0.84 6.38
N GLU A 430 28.55 1.56 7.16
CA GLU A 430 28.44 1.60 8.62
C GLU A 430 28.07 3.03 9.05
N ASP A 431 27.19 3.11 10.05
CA ASP A 431 26.84 4.39 10.65
C ASP A 431 28.10 4.99 11.31
N PRO A 432 28.36 6.29 11.13
CA PRO A 432 29.48 6.96 11.79
C PRO A 432 29.37 6.79 13.31
N HIS A 433 30.49 6.48 13.97
CA HIS A 433 30.53 6.40 15.42
C HIS A 433 30.29 7.78 16.03
N GLN A 434 29.65 7.82 17.19
CA GLN A 434 29.32 9.07 17.90
C GLN A 434 30.56 9.92 18.25
N ASP A 435 31.76 9.32 18.20
CA ASP A 435 33.05 9.98 18.43
C ASP A 435 33.64 10.64 17.16
N ASP A 436 33.07 10.38 15.97
CA ASP A 436 33.53 10.86 14.66
C ASP A 436 32.77 12.11 14.15
N ILE A 437 31.80 12.64 14.92
CA ILE A 437 30.96 13.81 14.57
C ILE A 437 31.24 15.00 15.48
#